data_AF-A0A349MDC1-F1
#
_entry.id   AF-A0A349MDC1-F1
#
_cell.length_a   1.000
_cell.length_b   1.000
_cell.length_c   1.000
_cell.angle_alpha   90.00
_cell.angle_beta   90.00
_cell.angle_gamma   90.00
#
_symmetry.space_group_name_H-M   'P 1'
#
loop_
_entity.id
_entity.type
_entity.pdbx_description
1 polymer ?
#
loop_
_entity_poly.entity_id
_entity_poly.type
_entity_poly.pdbx_seq_one_letter_code
_entity_poly.pdbx_strand_id
1 'polypeptide(L)'
;MTLVLPSALLLLLVAIEAFVLRVVQRKDVPWNQVVFNLNSGHTVLWLFRGLEIAVFHAVYTRFGLGLVNDWHPIVQFGVAMLFWDFCFYWLHRLHHAWGILWAVHVVHHEGEHFSLSLGIRNSWYSSITSIPFFLVLALIGVPTEVFIAVGGIHYFIQFYNHNALVKKSGFLEHVMITPSHHRAHHGRNEPYVNCNFGGTLVLWDKMFGTFQKELDEIPVEFGTYDHIQTDNVFWASNLPILTWLGLPHPEFRPALKTLKGFWIWTAGLLSFAILLFYIHAEAFWPSFDRNVLLAYGAAAAIAIGGMTDGRMWGRITWSVIHLMVLGLCFEREAWQGSSVGYVAAAAFLHALLTWRKQSWNVVSG
;
A
#
# COMPACT_ATOMS: atom_id res chain seq x y z
N MET A 1 -18.41 -4.84 10.07
CA MET A 1 -18.29 -5.47 8.74
C MET A 1 -16.84 -5.91 8.56
N THR A 2 -16.58 -7.12 8.07
CA THR A 2 -15.20 -7.60 7.93
C THR A 2 -14.52 -6.96 6.71
N LEU A 3 -13.26 -6.55 6.83
CA LEU A 3 -12.47 -6.02 5.70
C LEU A 3 -12.04 -7.10 4.69
N VAL A 4 -12.45 -8.35 4.92
CA VAL A 4 -12.13 -9.50 4.06
C VAL A 4 -12.70 -9.32 2.65
N LEU A 5 -13.98 -8.96 2.51
CA LEU A 5 -14.62 -8.83 1.20
C LEU A 5 -14.01 -7.68 0.37
N PRO A 6 -13.83 -6.45 0.89
CA PRO A 6 -13.13 -5.40 0.16
C PRO A 6 -11.69 -5.78 -0.24
N SER A 7 -10.94 -6.43 0.66
CA SER A 7 -9.57 -6.86 0.38
C SER A 7 -9.50 -7.93 -0.71
N ALA A 8 -10.43 -8.89 -0.69
CA ALA A 8 -10.54 -9.93 -1.71
C ALA A 8 -10.98 -9.34 -3.07
N LEU A 9 -11.90 -8.38 -3.07
CA LEU A 9 -12.31 -7.67 -4.29
C LEU A 9 -11.14 -6.89 -4.90
N LEU A 10 -10.37 -6.17 -4.08
CA LEU A 10 -9.19 -5.44 -4.53
C LEU A 10 -8.16 -6.39 -5.18
N LEU A 11 -7.89 -7.55 -4.57
CA LEU A 11 -7.02 -8.56 -5.18
C LEU A 11 -7.57 -9.06 -6.52
N LEU A 12 -8.87 -9.34 -6.58
CA LEU A 12 -9.51 -9.81 -7.80
C LEU A 12 -9.36 -8.77 -8.91
N LEU A 13 -9.55 -7.49 -8.62
CA LEU A 13 -9.40 -6.40 -9.60
C LEU A 13 -7.95 -6.24 -10.06
N VAL A 14 -6.97 -6.32 -9.16
CA VAL A 14 -5.54 -6.33 -9.52
C VAL A 14 -5.21 -7.53 -10.41
N ALA A 15 -5.72 -8.72 -10.08
CA ALA A 15 -5.50 -9.93 -10.87
C ALA A 15 -6.15 -9.84 -12.25
N ILE A 16 -7.37 -9.30 -12.35
CA ILE A 16 -8.05 -9.07 -13.63
C ILE A 16 -7.25 -8.08 -14.48
N GLU A 17 -6.80 -6.95 -13.91
CA GLU A 17 -6.01 -5.98 -14.66
C GLU A 17 -4.68 -6.58 -15.14
N ALA A 18 -3.95 -7.27 -14.26
CA ALA A 18 -2.72 -7.97 -14.63
C ALA A 18 -2.96 -9.01 -15.75
N PHE A 19 -4.06 -9.76 -15.68
CA PHE A 19 -4.45 -10.70 -16.72
C PHE A 19 -4.74 -10.01 -18.05
N VAL A 20 -5.52 -8.92 -18.06
CA VAL A 20 -5.82 -8.14 -19.27
C VAL A 20 -4.54 -7.56 -19.86
N LEU A 21 -3.67 -6.97 -19.04
CA LEU A 21 -2.37 -6.43 -19.48
C LEU A 21 -1.52 -7.54 -20.12
N ARG A 22 -1.42 -8.70 -19.47
CA ARG A 22 -0.57 -9.81 -19.93
C ARG A 22 -1.10 -10.52 -21.17
N VAL A 23 -2.37 -10.88 -21.17
CA VAL A 23 -2.97 -11.78 -22.17
C VAL A 23 -3.57 -10.99 -23.33
N VAL A 24 -4.30 -9.91 -23.05
CA VAL A 24 -5.00 -9.13 -24.07
C VAL A 24 -4.07 -8.08 -24.67
N GLN A 25 -3.40 -7.28 -23.85
CA GLN A 25 -2.51 -6.21 -24.33
C GLN A 25 -1.07 -6.69 -24.61
N ARG A 26 -0.73 -7.94 -24.27
CA ARG A 26 0.60 -8.54 -24.45
C ARG A 26 1.74 -7.72 -23.83
N LYS A 27 1.46 -7.03 -22.72
CA LYS A 27 2.46 -6.30 -21.93
C LYS A 27 3.10 -7.25 -20.92
N ASP A 28 4.35 -6.96 -20.55
CA ASP A 28 4.96 -7.61 -19.41
C ASP A 28 4.37 -7.08 -18.10
N VAL A 29 4.18 -7.99 -17.15
CA VAL A 29 3.69 -7.66 -15.80
C VAL A 29 4.87 -7.79 -14.83
N PRO A 30 5.30 -6.72 -14.16
CA PRO A 30 6.40 -6.74 -13.22
C PRO A 30 5.95 -7.43 -11.91
N TRP A 31 6.03 -8.76 -11.86
CA TRP A 31 5.54 -9.52 -10.70
C TRP A 31 6.18 -9.11 -9.38
N ASN A 32 7.44 -8.68 -9.40
CA ASN A 32 8.12 -8.12 -8.23
C ASN A 32 7.44 -6.83 -7.76
N GLN A 33 7.16 -5.88 -8.66
CA GLN A 33 6.47 -4.64 -8.29
C GLN A 33 5.04 -4.90 -7.85
N VAL A 34 4.28 -5.78 -8.52
CA VAL A 34 2.92 -6.12 -8.08
C VAL A 34 2.92 -6.69 -6.66
N VAL A 35 3.83 -7.62 -6.38
CA VAL A 35 3.96 -8.22 -5.04
C VAL A 35 4.44 -7.21 -4.01
N PHE A 36 5.41 -6.35 -4.35
CA PHE A 36 5.83 -5.25 -3.48
C PHE A 36 4.67 -4.30 -3.17
N ASN A 37 3.89 -3.92 -4.17
CA ASN A 37 2.80 -2.98 -4.03
C ASN A 37 1.73 -3.52 -3.06
N LEU A 38 1.33 -4.78 -3.25
CA LEU A 38 0.43 -5.48 -2.32
C LEU A 38 1.08 -5.60 -0.92
N ASN A 39 2.37 -5.93 -0.87
CA ASN A 39 3.09 -6.18 0.37
C ASN A 39 3.45 -4.91 1.17
N SER A 40 3.49 -3.75 0.53
CA SER A 40 3.73 -2.48 1.20
C SER A 40 2.43 -1.96 1.79
N GLY A 41 1.35 -1.91 0.99
CA GLY A 41 0.04 -1.45 1.44
C GLY A 41 -0.55 -2.26 2.59
N HIS A 42 -0.50 -3.60 2.54
CA HIS A 42 -0.97 -4.40 3.69
C HIS A 42 -0.11 -4.20 4.95
N THR A 43 1.19 -3.93 4.83
CA THR A 43 2.09 -3.72 5.97
C THR A 43 1.80 -2.36 6.63
N VAL A 44 1.42 -1.35 5.84
CA VAL A 44 0.93 -0.06 6.35
C VAL A 44 -0.30 -0.24 7.25
N LEU A 45 -1.26 -1.09 6.82
CA LEU A 45 -2.45 -1.41 7.60
C LEU A 45 -2.08 -2.00 8.98
N TRP A 46 -0.99 -2.78 9.04
CA TRP A 46 -0.55 -3.48 10.24
C TRP A 46 0.19 -2.65 11.27
N LEU A 47 1.06 -1.74 10.82
CA LEU A 47 1.97 -1.06 11.73
C LEU A 47 1.34 0.21 12.31
N PHE A 48 0.83 1.09 11.45
CA PHE A 48 0.53 2.46 11.86
C PHE A 48 -0.88 2.93 11.56
N ARG A 49 -1.66 2.22 10.72
CA ARG A 49 -3.07 2.59 10.50
C ARG A 49 -3.92 2.46 11.78
N GLY A 50 -3.68 1.43 12.58
CA GLY A 50 -4.34 1.28 13.88
C GLY A 50 -3.99 2.42 14.85
N LEU A 51 -2.73 2.87 14.85
CA LEU A 51 -2.29 4.02 15.64
C LEU A 51 -3.00 5.30 15.20
N GLU A 52 -3.07 5.58 13.90
CA GLU A 52 -3.77 6.75 13.36
C GLU A 52 -5.24 6.78 13.80
N ILE A 53 -5.95 5.66 13.67
CA ILE A 53 -7.35 5.55 14.09
C ILE A 53 -7.48 5.72 15.62
N ALA A 54 -6.59 5.12 16.40
CA ALA A 54 -6.60 5.23 17.85
C ALA A 54 -6.35 6.68 18.32
N VAL A 55 -5.40 7.38 17.69
CA VAL A 55 -5.10 8.79 17.98
C VAL A 55 -6.29 9.67 17.56
N PHE A 56 -6.86 9.44 16.38
CA PHE A 56 -8.06 10.15 15.93
C PHE A 56 -9.22 9.98 16.93
N HIS A 57 -9.51 8.74 17.31
CA HIS A 57 -10.58 8.43 18.26
C HIS A 57 -10.30 9.04 19.65
N ALA A 58 -9.05 9.00 20.10
CA ALA A 58 -8.62 9.60 21.35
C ALA A 58 -8.81 11.12 21.37
N VAL A 59 -8.59 11.80 20.24
CA VAL A 59 -8.82 13.23 20.10
C VAL A 59 -10.31 13.55 20.01
N TYR A 60 -11.05 12.79 19.19
CA TYR A 60 -12.50 12.95 19.05
C TYR A 60 -13.22 12.84 20.40
N THR A 61 -12.90 11.82 21.20
CA THR A 61 -13.56 11.56 22.49
C THR A 61 -13.19 12.54 23.60
N ARG A 62 -11.98 13.12 23.58
CA ARG A 62 -11.47 13.99 24.65
C ARG A 62 -11.54 15.48 24.34
N PHE A 63 -11.39 15.83 23.06
CA PHE A 63 -11.23 17.21 22.61
C PHE A 63 -12.21 17.58 21.48
N GLY A 64 -13.11 16.68 21.08
CA GLY A 64 -14.14 16.96 20.09
C GLY A 64 -15.07 18.08 20.56
N LEU A 65 -15.19 19.11 19.73
CA LEU A 65 -16.05 20.29 19.97
C LEU A 65 -17.52 20.01 19.67
N GLY A 66 -17.83 18.88 19.03
CA GLY A 66 -19.19 18.44 18.75
C GLY A 66 -19.97 19.31 17.75
N LEU A 67 -19.28 20.09 16.91
CA LEU A 67 -19.90 21.04 15.99
C LEU A 67 -20.87 20.40 14.99
N VAL A 68 -20.65 19.11 14.70
CA VAL A 68 -21.42 18.34 13.72
C VAL A 68 -22.24 17.21 14.34
N ASN A 69 -22.34 17.12 15.67
CA ASN A 69 -22.96 15.97 16.35
C ASN A 69 -24.47 15.87 16.09
N ASP A 70 -25.16 17.00 16.09
CA ASP A 70 -26.63 17.07 15.92
C ASP A 70 -27.05 17.23 14.45
N TRP A 71 -26.10 17.16 13.52
CA TRP A 71 -26.40 17.31 12.10
C TRP A 71 -27.09 16.06 11.56
N HIS A 72 -27.92 16.25 10.54
CA HIS A 72 -28.49 15.13 9.81
C HIS A 72 -27.36 14.23 9.27
N PRO A 73 -27.40 12.89 9.44
CA PRO A 73 -26.28 12.00 9.13
C PRO A 73 -25.72 12.14 7.70
N ILE A 74 -26.60 12.37 6.71
CA ILE A 74 -26.18 12.60 5.32
C ILE A 74 -25.35 13.87 5.18
N VAL A 75 -25.74 14.96 5.87
CA VAL A 75 -25.03 16.24 5.81
C VAL A 75 -23.69 16.13 6.54
N GLN A 76 -23.67 15.50 7.71
CA GLN A 76 -22.45 15.20 8.45
C GLN A 76 -21.46 14.39 7.59
N PHE A 77 -21.95 13.34 6.92
CA PHE A 77 -21.13 12.50 6.04
C PHE A 77 -20.60 13.27 4.82
N GLY A 78 -21.45 14.10 4.19
CA GLY A 78 -21.05 14.92 3.04
C GLY A 78 -19.98 15.95 3.39
N VAL A 79 -20.11 16.61 4.54
CA VAL A 79 -19.10 17.55 5.03
C VAL A 79 -17.82 16.82 5.45
N ALA A 80 -17.94 15.66 6.09
CA ALA A 80 -16.79 14.82 6.38
C ALA A 80 -16.04 14.42 5.10
N MET A 81 -16.74 13.99 4.04
CA MET A 81 -16.13 13.70 2.73
C MET A 81 -15.36 14.90 2.15
N LEU A 82 -15.99 16.08 2.13
CA LEU A 82 -15.38 17.28 1.57
C LEU A 82 -14.13 17.71 2.34
N PHE A 83 -14.20 17.75 3.67
CA PHE A 83 -13.05 18.17 4.50
C PHE A 83 -11.97 17.10 4.57
N TRP A 84 -12.32 15.81 4.53
CA TRP A 84 -11.33 14.74 4.41
C TRP A 84 -10.52 14.91 3.13
N ASP A 85 -11.19 15.11 1.99
CA ASP A 85 -10.51 15.30 0.71
C ASP A 85 -9.65 16.59 0.68
N PHE A 86 -10.10 17.66 1.34
CA PHE A 86 -9.32 18.87 1.56
C PHE A 86 -8.06 18.60 2.40
N CYS A 87 -8.18 17.88 3.51
CA CYS A 87 -7.04 17.51 4.36
C CYS A 87 -6.04 16.66 3.58
N PHE A 88 -6.54 15.71 2.78
CA PHE A 88 -5.71 14.90 1.90
C PHE A 88 -4.97 15.73 0.86
N TYR A 89 -5.63 16.70 0.20
CA TYR A 89 -4.97 17.59 -0.76
C TYR A 89 -3.75 18.28 -0.14
N TRP A 90 -3.88 18.82 1.07
CA TRP A 90 -2.77 19.48 1.75
C TRP A 90 -1.70 18.51 2.25
N LEU A 91 -2.10 17.36 2.78
CA LEU A 91 -1.16 16.28 3.12
C LEU A 91 -0.31 15.93 1.90
N HIS A 92 -0.96 15.65 0.78
CA HIS A 92 -0.32 15.20 -0.44
C HIS A 92 0.56 16.27 -1.08
N ARG A 93 0.08 17.53 -1.13
CA ARG A 93 0.90 18.65 -1.60
C ARG A 93 2.14 18.86 -0.72
N LEU A 94 2.02 18.74 0.60
CA LEU A 94 3.16 18.88 1.51
C LEU A 94 4.09 17.66 1.47
N HIS A 95 3.59 16.46 1.15
CA HIS A 95 4.41 15.30 0.80
C HIS A 95 5.32 15.57 -0.41
N HIS A 96 4.88 16.35 -1.38
CA HIS A 96 5.72 16.74 -2.52
C HIS A 96 6.60 17.97 -2.23
N ALA A 97 6.18 18.86 -1.32
CA ALA A 97 6.90 20.11 -1.06
C ALA A 97 8.01 20.01 0.00
N TRP A 98 7.88 19.12 1.00
CA TRP A 98 8.80 19.07 2.14
C TRP A 98 9.62 17.78 2.13
N GLY A 99 10.95 17.89 2.17
CA GLY A 99 11.87 16.75 1.97
C GLY A 99 11.64 15.54 2.89
N ILE A 100 11.32 15.75 4.18
CA ILE A 100 11.02 14.64 5.10
C ILE A 100 9.69 13.95 4.78
N LEU A 101 8.68 14.72 4.34
CA LEU A 101 7.40 14.19 3.92
C LEU A 101 7.54 13.48 2.56
N TRP A 102 8.37 14.02 1.67
CA TRP A 102 8.77 13.36 0.43
C TRP A 102 9.50 12.04 0.70
N ALA A 103 10.39 11.96 1.69
CA ALA A 103 11.04 10.71 2.07
C ALA A 103 10.04 9.60 2.46
N VAL A 104 8.85 9.96 2.96
CA VAL A 104 7.77 9.00 3.19
C VAL A 104 7.02 8.69 1.90
N HIS A 105 6.69 9.72 1.12
CA HIS A 105 5.81 9.60 -0.04
C HIS A 105 6.49 9.12 -1.32
N VAL A 106 7.80 9.28 -1.45
CA VAL A 106 8.60 8.84 -2.60
C VAL A 106 8.41 7.35 -2.87
N VAL A 107 8.22 6.55 -1.80
CA VAL A 107 7.90 5.13 -1.91
C VAL A 107 6.67 4.91 -2.78
N HIS A 108 5.68 5.79 -2.80
CA HIS A 108 4.54 5.69 -3.71
C HIS A 108 4.94 5.94 -5.18
N HIS A 109 5.75 6.98 -5.43
CA HIS A 109 6.17 7.42 -6.76
C HIS A 109 7.30 6.61 -7.41
N GLU A 110 8.00 5.77 -6.65
CA GLU A 110 9.07 4.91 -7.16
C GLU A 110 8.59 3.83 -8.14
N GLY A 111 7.28 3.55 -8.21
CA GLY A 111 6.75 2.55 -9.13
C GLY A 111 6.92 2.97 -10.59
N GLU A 112 7.69 2.19 -11.35
CA GLU A 112 7.93 2.44 -12.78
C GLU A 112 6.75 1.97 -13.66
N HIS A 113 5.86 1.14 -13.11
CA HIS A 113 4.72 0.57 -13.83
C HIS A 113 3.39 0.99 -13.20
N PHE A 114 2.71 1.91 -13.89
CA PHE A 114 1.39 2.39 -13.51
C PHE A 114 0.32 1.29 -13.67
N SER A 115 -0.33 0.91 -12.58
CA SER A 115 -1.37 -0.13 -12.49
C SER A 115 -2.17 0.01 -11.20
N LEU A 116 -3.34 -0.63 -11.10
CA LEU A 116 -4.15 -0.67 -9.87
C LEU A 116 -3.34 -1.07 -8.65
N SER A 117 -2.37 -1.99 -8.82
CA SER A 117 -1.48 -2.39 -7.72
C SER A 117 -0.67 -1.19 -7.18
N LEU A 118 -0.22 -0.27 -8.04
CA LEU A 118 0.53 0.92 -7.65
C LEU A 118 -0.25 1.79 -6.65
N GLY A 119 -1.58 1.84 -6.75
CA GLY A 119 -2.42 2.56 -5.79
C GLY A 119 -2.40 1.99 -4.36
N ILE A 120 -1.85 0.79 -4.18
CA ILE A 120 -1.68 0.12 -2.89
C ILE A 120 -0.25 0.35 -2.36
N ARG A 121 0.70 0.69 -3.24
CA ARG A 121 2.10 0.94 -2.91
C ARG A 121 2.19 2.13 -1.96
N ASN A 122 2.71 1.91 -0.76
CA ASN A 122 2.88 3.01 0.18
C ASN A 122 3.98 2.75 1.21
N SER A 123 4.64 3.80 1.69
CA SER A 123 5.53 3.69 2.85
C SER A 123 4.73 3.34 4.08
N TRP A 124 5.28 2.49 4.94
CA TRP A 124 4.60 2.20 6.21
C TRP A 124 4.45 3.43 7.11
N TYR A 125 5.25 4.49 6.91
CA TYR A 125 5.19 5.72 7.72
C TYR A 125 4.03 6.64 7.32
N SER A 126 3.31 6.32 6.25
CA SER A 126 2.28 7.18 5.67
C SER A 126 1.18 7.53 6.67
N SER A 127 0.72 6.54 7.45
CA SER A 127 -0.30 6.76 8.48
C SER A 127 0.20 7.64 9.64
N ILE A 128 1.51 7.71 9.90
CA ILE A 128 2.05 8.63 10.91
C ILE A 128 1.99 10.07 10.38
N THR A 129 2.41 10.26 9.12
CA THR A 129 2.42 11.59 8.51
C THR A 129 1.03 12.17 8.26
N SER A 130 0.00 11.32 8.18
CA SER A 130 -1.38 11.76 7.98
C SER A 130 -2.07 12.26 9.25
N ILE A 131 -1.68 11.77 10.45
CA ILE A 131 -2.33 12.10 11.73
C ILE A 131 -2.57 13.61 11.87
N PRO A 132 -1.55 14.49 11.77
CA PRO A 132 -1.74 15.92 12.05
C PRO A 132 -2.78 16.59 11.15
N PHE A 133 -2.91 16.11 9.90
CA PHE A 133 -3.82 16.67 8.91
C PHE A 133 -5.27 16.30 9.18
N PHE A 134 -5.52 15.09 9.67
CA PHE A 134 -6.88 14.61 9.91
C PHE A 134 -7.40 14.92 11.31
N LEU A 135 -6.56 15.33 12.27
CA LEU A 135 -7.02 15.69 13.62
C LEU A 135 -8.06 16.82 13.64
N VAL A 136 -8.05 17.71 12.65
CA VAL A 136 -9.08 18.75 12.53
C VAL A 136 -10.49 18.17 12.44
N LEU A 137 -10.67 17.04 11.73
CA LEU A 137 -11.97 16.36 11.64
C LEU A 137 -12.42 15.81 12.99
N ALA A 138 -11.48 15.25 13.78
CA ALA A 138 -11.77 14.79 15.13
C ALA A 138 -12.18 15.96 16.04
N LEU A 139 -11.47 17.09 15.94
CA LEU A 139 -11.75 18.30 16.73
C LEU A 139 -13.11 18.91 16.41
N ILE A 140 -13.54 18.95 15.14
CA ILE A 140 -14.89 19.45 14.80
C ILE A 140 -16.01 18.47 15.18
N GLY A 141 -15.68 17.26 15.63
CA GLY A 141 -16.64 16.26 16.10
C GLY A 141 -17.09 15.25 15.04
N VAL A 142 -16.31 15.00 13.98
CA VAL A 142 -16.62 13.90 13.06
C VAL A 142 -16.45 12.56 13.79
N PRO A 143 -17.50 11.71 13.86
CA PRO A 143 -17.39 10.41 14.51
C PRO A 143 -16.31 9.54 13.88
N THR A 144 -15.67 8.71 14.69
CA THR A 144 -14.55 7.86 14.25
C THR A 144 -14.97 6.91 13.13
N GLU A 145 -16.20 6.40 13.20
CA GLU A 145 -16.81 5.51 12.22
C GLU A 145 -17.02 6.21 10.87
N VAL A 146 -17.41 7.50 10.91
CA VAL A 146 -17.54 8.34 9.71
C VAL A 146 -16.17 8.60 9.10
N PHE A 147 -15.16 8.94 9.91
CA PHE A 147 -13.78 9.10 9.45
C PHE A 147 -13.25 7.84 8.74
N ILE A 148 -13.48 6.66 9.32
CA ILE A 148 -13.08 5.38 8.73
C ILE A 148 -13.82 5.12 7.42
N ALA A 149 -15.14 5.33 7.39
CA ALA A 149 -15.97 5.10 6.21
C ALA A 149 -15.59 6.01 5.03
N VAL A 150 -15.41 7.32 5.31
CA VAL A 150 -14.98 8.31 4.31
C VAL A 150 -13.58 7.99 3.80
N GLY A 151 -12.64 7.66 4.69
CA GLY A 151 -11.31 7.23 4.29
C GLY A 151 -11.34 5.99 3.39
N GLY A 152 -12.20 5.00 3.70
CA GLY A 152 -12.39 3.81 2.87
C GLY A 152 -12.87 4.14 1.45
N ILE A 153 -13.83 5.05 1.31
CA ILE A 153 -14.30 5.53 0.01
C ILE A 153 -13.18 6.26 -0.74
N HIS A 154 -12.47 7.15 -0.06
CA HIS A 154 -11.37 7.90 -0.66
C HIS A 154 -10.28 6.97 -1.20
N TYR A 155 -9.84 5.99 -0.40
CA TYR A 155 -8.82 5.04 -0.83
C TYR A 155 -9.31 4.11 -1.94
N PHE A 156 -10.61 3.80 -2.00
CA PHE A 156 -11.18 3.08 -3.13
C PHE A 156 -11.16 3.91 -4.43
N ILE A 157 -11.42 5.21 -4.34
CA ILE A 157 -11.29 6.13 -5.47
C ILE A 157 -9.83 6.26 -5.89
N GLN A 158 -8.90 6.40 -4.94
CA GLN A 158 -7.46 6.38 -5.20
C GLN A 158 -6.99 5.09 -5.88
N PHE A 159 -7.53 3.93 -5.47
CA PHE A 159 -7.28 2.67 -6.15
C PHE A 159 -7.73 2.73 -7.61
N TYR A 160 -8.94 3.24 -7.89
CA TYR A 160 -9.39 3.48 -9.27
C TYR A 160 -8.49 4.45 -10.03
N ASN A 161 -7.99 5.51 -9.39
CA ASN A 161 -7.11 6.50 -10.02
C ASN A 161 -5.80 5.90 -10.56
N HIS A 162 -5.41 4.71 -10.11
CA HIS A 162 -4.21 4.02 -10.60
C HIS A 162 -4.46 3.04 -11.76
N ASN A 163 -5.69 3.02 -12.30
CA ASN A 163 -6.06 2.09 -13.35
C ASN A 163 -5.25 2.30 -14.65
N ALA A 164 -4.60 1.24 -15.14
CA ALA A 164 -3.78 1.25 -16.36
C ALA A 164 -4.60 1.11 -17.65
N LEU A 165 -5.83 0.59 -17.55
CA LEU A 165 -6.69 0.29 -18.69
C LEU A 165 -7.52 1.51 -19.11
N VAL A 166 -7.92 2.35 -18.14
CA VAL A 166 -8.74 3.53 -18.38
C VAL A 166 -7.86 4.70 -18.80
N LYS A 167 -7.96 5.09 -20.08
CA LYS A 167 -7.22 6.23 -20.64
C LYS A 167 -7.85 7.57 -20.24
N LYS A 168 -9.14 7.75 -20.50
CA LYS A 168 -9.89 8.96 -20.13
C LYS A 168 -11.21 8.56 -19.49
N SER A 169 -11.68 9.35 -18.54
CA SER A 169 -12.95 9.11 -17.82
C SER A 169 -14.06 10.08 -18.24
N GLY A 170 -13.85 10.85 -19.30
CA GLY A 170 -14.85 11.75 -19.89
C GLY A 170 -15.32 12.80 -18.89
N PHE A 171 -16.64 12.94 -18.70
CA PHE A 171 -17.22 13.95 -17.81
C PHE A 171 -16.65 13.91 -16.38
N LEU A 172 -16.29 12.72 -15.89
CA LEU A 172 -15.73 12.56 -14.55
C LEU A 172 -14.44 13.38 -14.35
N GLU A 173 -13.67 13.65 -15.41
CA GLU A 173 -12.45 14.46 -15.33
C GLU A 173 -12.72 15.93 -14.92
N HIS A 174 -13.96 16.41 -15.04
CA HIS A 174 -14.30 17.77 -14.63
C HIS A 174 -14.61 17.88 -13.14
N VAL A 175 -14.96 16.78 -12.47
CA VAL A 175 -15.47 16.76 -11.08
C VAL A 175 -14.59 15.96 -10.12
N MET A 176 -13.96 14.88 -10.59
CA MET A 176 -13.14 14.00 -9.77
C MET A 176 -11.74 13.81 -10.36
N ILE A 177 -10.83 13.37 -9.50
CA ILE A 177 -9.54 12.83 -9.92
C ILE A 177 -9.79 11.52 -10.65
N THR A 178 -9.04 11.28 -11.72
CA THR A 178 -9.22 10.14 -12.63
C THR A 178 -7.85 9.54 -12.96
N PRO A 179 -7.81 8.37 -13.62
CA PRO A 179 -6.56 7.80 -14.09
C PRO A 179 -5.70 8.73 -14.94
N SER A 180 -6.31 9.59 -15.75
CA SER A 180 -5.56 10.55 -16.56
C SER A 180 -4.86 11.61 -15.69
N HIS A 181 -5.57 12.22 -14.74
CA HIS A 181 -4.98 13.20 -13.83
C HIS A 181 -3.88 12.57 -12.97
N HIS A 182 -4.11 11.35 -12.51
CA HIS A 182 -3.20 10.70 -11.59
C HIS A 182 -1.97 10.10 -12.29
N ARG A 183 -2.07 9.71 -13.57
CA ARG A 183 -0.87 9.45 -14.37
C ARG A 183 -0.01 10.70 -14.50
N ALA A 184 -0.60 11.83 -14.85
CA ALA A 184 0.14 13.10 -14.86
C ALA A 184 0.75 13.40 -13.48
N HIS A 185 0.04 13.20 -12.37
CA HIS A 185 0.62 13.35 -11.03
C HIS A 185 1.88 12.48 -10.78
N HIS A 186 1.87 11.23 -11.26
CA HIS A 186 3.00 10.30 -11.13
C HIS A 186 4.14 10.58 -12.11
N GLY A 187 4.00 11.56 -13.00
CA GLY A 187 5.02 11.92 -13.98
C GLY A 187 6.22 12.61 -13.34
N ARG A 188 7.43 12.10 -13.62
CA ARG A 188 8.68 12.72 -13.18
C ARG A 188 9.21 13.80 -14.14
N ASN A 189 8.66 13.87 -15.35
CA ASN A 189 9.07 14.78 -16.42
C ASN A 189 8.16 16.00 -16.54
N GLU A 190 8.68 17.13 -17.02
CA GLU A 190 7.85 18.30 -17.35
C GLU A 190 6.78 17.97 -18.42
N PRO A 191 5.55 18.50 -18.34
CA PRO A 191 5.03 19.48 -17.36
C PRO A 191 4.41 18.84 -16.10
N TYR A 192 4.69 17.56 -15.84
CA TYR A 192 3.96 16.74 -14.88
C TYR A 192 4.51 16.78 -13.45
N VAL A 193 5.58 17.56 -13.22
CA VAL A 193 6.22 17.68 -11.91
C VAL A 193 5.35 18.51 -10.96
N ASN A 194 5.13 18.01 -9.74
CA ASN A 194 4.44 18.73 -8.65
C ASN A 194 3.04 19.27 -9.04
N CYS A 195 2.22 18.41 -9.65
CA CYS A 195 0.84 18.75 -10.05
C CYS A 195 -0.18 17.73 -9.51
N ASN A 196 -1.48 18.05 -9.58
CA ASN A 196 -2.60 17.13 -9.33
C ASN A 196 -2.55 16.40 -7.97
N PHE A 197 -2.56 17.14 -6.86
CA PHE A 197 -2.48 16.60 -5.50
C PHE A 197 -3.84 16.13 -4.94
N GLY A 198 -4.95 16.45 -5.60
CA GLY A 198 -6.28 16.02 -5.18
C GLY A 198 -6.38 14.50 -5.11
N GLY A 199 -7.18 14.00 -4.17
CA GLY A 199 -7.37 12.56 -4.01
C GLY A 199 -8.71 12.03 -4.55
N THR A 200 -9.79 12.77 -4.32
CA THR A 200 -11.13 12.46 -4.86
C THR A 200 -11.63 13.57 -5.78
N LEU A 201 -11.64 14.83 -5.34
CA LEU A 201 -12.16 15.95 -6.14
C LEU A 201 -11.03 16.69 -6.87
N VAL A 202 -11.26 17.01 -8.14
CA VAL A 202 -10.35 17.88 -8.91
C VAL A 202 -10.45 19.36 -8.50
N LEU A 203 -11.45 19.68 -7.65
CA LEU A 203 -11.75 21.02 -7.18
C LEU A 203 -10.52 21.71 -6.57
N TRP A 204 -9.78 21.02 -5.70
CA TRP A 204 -8.66 21.60 -4.97
C TRP A 204 -7.51 21.97 -5.91
N ASP A 205 -7.19 21.11 -6.86
CA ASP A 205 -6.14 21.40 -7.85
C ASP A 205 -6.48 22.60 -8.72
N LYS A 206 -7.73 22.74 -9.13
CA LYS A 206 -8.19 23.91 -9.89
C LYS A 206 -8.17 25.18 -9.05
N MET A 207 -8.62 25.10 -7.81
CA MET A 207 -8.70 26.25 -6.91
C MET A 207 -7.33 26.76 -6.48
N PHE A 208 -6.37 25.86 -6.25
CA PHE A 208 -5.02 26.19 -5.79
C PHE A 208 -3.97 26.23 -6.90
N GLY A 209 -4.38 26.10 -8.16
CA GLY A 209 -3.52 26.27 -9.33
C GLY A 209 -2.49 25.15 -9.54
N THR A 210 -2.80 23.93 -9.09
CA THR A 210 -1.92 22.74 -9.25
C THR A 210 -2.44 21.76 -10.30
N PHE A 211 -3.53 22.09 -10.98
CA PHE A 211 -4.12 21.22 -12.01
C PHE A 211 -3.28 21.19 -13.30
N GLN A 212 -2.91 19.99 -13.73
CA GLN A 212 -2.23 19.73 -15.01
C GLN A 212 -2.93 18.59 -15.74
N LYS A 213 -3.34 18.82 -16.99
CA LYS A 213 -3.90 17.76 -17.83
C LYS A 213 -2.78 16.86 -18.34
N GLU A 214 -3.04 15.55 -18.45
CA GLU A 214 -2.22 14.65 -19.27
C GLU A 214 -2.35 15.03 -20.75
N LEU A 215 -1.23 15.42 -21.35
CA LEU A 215 -1.10 15.84 -22.75
C LEU A 215 -0.81 14.64 -23.64
N ASP A 216 -1.43 14.58 -24.81
CA ASP A 216 -1.29 13.44 -25.71
C ASP A 216 0.10 13.42 -26.39
N GLU A 217 0.75 14.59 -26.51
CA GLU A 217 2.04 14.77 -27.17
C GLU A 217 3.24 14.52 -26.26
N ILE A 218 3.05 14.59 -24.93
CA ILE A 218 4.12 14.44 -23.94
C ILE A 218 3.83 13.18 -23.12
N PRO A 219 4.54 12.06 -23.37
CA PRO A 219 4.35 10.85 -22.58
C PRO A 219 4.76 11.08 -21.13
N VAL A 220 4.03 10.42 -20.22
CA VAL A 220 4.35 10.41 -18.80
C VAL A 220 5.47 9.40 -18.55
N GLU A 221 6.56 9.84 -17.93
CA GLU A 221 7.61 8.98 -17.42
C GLU A 221 7.43 8.73 -15.92
N PHE A 222 7.35 7.46 -15.52
CA PHE A 222 7.14 7.05 -14.14
C PHE A 222 8.46 6.73 -13.42
N GLY A 223 8.38 6.55 -12.09
CA GLY A 223 9.54 6.31 -11.22
C GLY A 223 10.22 7.60 -10.76
N THR A 224 11.34 7.47 -10.06
CA THR A 224 12.09 8.61 -9.49
C THR A 224 13.54 8.59 -9.98
N TYR A 225 14.20 9.76 -10.02
CA TYR A 225 15.59 9.86 -10.51
C TYR A 225 16.60 9.26 -9.53
N ASP A 226 16.39 9.44 -8.22
CA ASP A 226 17.31 8.99 -7.15
C ASP A 226 16.87 7.65 -6.52
N HIS A 227 16.27 6.77 -7.31
CA HIS A 227 15.67 5.52 -6.82
C HIS A 227 16.72 4.53 -6.30
N ILE A 228 16.56 4.07 -5.05
CA ILE A 228 17.28 2.89 -4.56
C ILE A 228 16.42 1.65 -4.87
N GLN A 229 16.84 0.89 -5.90
CA GLN A 229 16.13 -0.31 -6.34
C GLN A 229 16.15 -1.43 -5.28
N THR A 230 15.10 -1.48 -4.47
CA THR A 230 14.81 -2.59 -3.56
C THR A 230 13.34 -2.97 -3.65
N ASP A 231 13.08 -4.27 -3.74
CA ASP A 231 11.74 -4.85 -3.63
C ASP A 231 11.44 -5.24 -2.16
N ASN A 232 12.18 -4.68 -1.20
CA ASN A 232 11.98 -4.92 0.22
C ASN A 232 11.24 -3.78 0.90
N VAL A 233 10.04 -4.06 1.42
CA VAL A 233 9.17 -3.08 2.09
C VAL A 233 9.84 -2.39 3.29
N PHE A 234 10.74 -3.10 4.00
CA PHE A 234 11.53 -2.50 5.08
C PHE A 234 12.47 -1.45 4.50
N TRP A 235 13.31 -1.84 3.54
CA TRP A 235 14.32 -0.93 3.01
C TRP A 235 13.70 0.21 2.22
N ALA A 236 12.71 -0.05 1.38
CA ALA A 236 11.97 0.99 0.66
C ALA A 236 11.39 2.05 1.60
N SER A 237 10.85 1.65 2.77
CA SER A 237 10.27 2.62 3.72
C SER A 237 11.31 3.37 4.55
N ASN A 238 12.47 2.77 4.84
CA ASN A 238 13.49 3.35 5.73
C ASN A 238 14.57 4.13 4.98
N LEU A 239 14.99 3.68 3.80
CA LEU A 239 16.13 4.26 3.11
C LEU A 239 15.96 5.73 2.78
N PRO A 240 14.82 6.19 2.22
CA PRO A 240 14.68 7.61 1.91
C PRO A 240 14.80 8.50 3.16
N ILE A 241 14.32 8.03 4.31
CA ILE A 241 14.44 8.73 5.59
C ILE A 241 15.89 8.73 6.08
N LEU A 242 16.59 7.59 6.01
CA LEU A 242 18.00 7.50 6.39
C LEU A 242 18.85 8.42 5.51
N THR A 243 18.62 8.42 4.20
CA THR A 243 19.28 9.30 3.23
C THR A 243 19.01 10.78 3.55
N TRP A 244 17.74 11.14 3.81
CA TRP A 244 17.37 12.50 4.16
C TRP A 244 18.02 12.97 5.48
N LEU A 245 18.15 12.07 6.47
CA LEU A 245 18.82 12.34 7.74
C LEU A 245 20.36 12.33 7.64
N GLY A 246 20.93 11.95 6.50
CA GLY A 246 22.38 11.77 6.34
C GLY A 246 22.94 10.62 7.19
N LEU A 247 22.11 9.64 7.54
CA LEU A 247 22.52 8.49 8.35
C LEU A 247 23.13 7.38 7.47
N PRO A 248 24.12 6.63 7.98
CA PRO A 248 24.71 5.52 7.26
C PRO A 248 23.66 4.43 7.02
N HIS A 249 23.60 3.96 5.78
CA HIS A 249 22.74 2.86 5.35
C HIS A 249 23.52 1.89 4.46
N PRO A 250 23.08 0.63 4.31
CA PRO A 250 23.79 -0.33 3.46
C PRO A 250 23.75 0.08 1.98
N GLU A 251 24.76 -0.32 1.23
CA GLU A 251 24.77 -0.25 -0.24
C GLU A 251 24.00 -1.45 -0.84
N PHE A 252 23.08 -1.16 -1.75
CA PHE A 252 22.33 -2.19 -2.46
C PHE A 252 23.05 -2.59 -3.73
N ARG A 253 23.79 -3.69 -3.65
CA ARG A 253 24.41 -4.30 -4.84
C ARG A 253 23.37 -5.09 -5.64
N PRO A 254 23.40 -5.02 -6.98
CA PRO A 254 22.56 -5.85 -7.84
C PRO A 254 22.66 -7.33 -7.47
N ALA A 255 21.53 -8.03 -7.55
CA ALA A 255 21.48 -9.45 -7.25
C ALA A 255 22.13 -10.27 -8.38
N LEU A 256 23.04 -11.18 -8.04
CA LEU A 256 23.58 -12.16 -9.00
C LEU A 256 22.53 -13.20 -9.44
N LYS A 257 21.51 -13.41 -8.60
CA LYS A 257 20.40 -14.34 -8.86
C LYS A 257 19.09 -13.70 -8.42
N THR A 258 18.09 -13.76 -9.29
CA THR A 258 16.74 -13.26 -9.01
C THR A 258 15.76 -14.42 -8.95
N LEU A 259 14.81 -14.35 -8.02
CA LEU A 259 13.75 -15.35 -7.92
C LEU A 259 12.84 -15.22 -9.15
N LYS A 260 12.45 -16.34 -9.77
CA LYS A 260 11.54 -16.27 -10.93
C LYS A 260 10.19 -15.68 -10.54
N GLY A 261 9.60 -14.89 -11.43
CA GLY A 261 8.32 -14.19 -11.20
C GLY A 261 7.18 -15.08 -10.69
N PHE A 262 7.10 -16.33 -11.16
CA PHE A 262 6.13 -17.30 -10.65
C PHE A 262 6.24 -17.51 -9.13
N TRP A 263 7.45 -17.68 -8.61
CA TRP A 263 7.69 -17.91 -7.18
C TRP A 263 7.50 -16.63 -6.36
N ILE A 264 7.84 -15.46 -6.91
CA ILE A 264 7.55 -14.18 -6.26
C ILE A 264 6.03 -13.99 -6.11
N TRP A 265 5.29 -14.22 -7.20
CA TRP A 265 3.84 -14.13 -7.23
C TRP A 265 3.16 -15.08 -6.22
N THR A 266 3.54 -16.36 -6.21
CA THR A 266 2.96 -17.33 -5.27
C THR A 266 3.31 -17.01 -3.82
N ALA A 267 4.50 -16.48 -3.54
CA ALA A 267 4.84 -16.01 -2.20
C ALA A 267 3.97 -14.82 -1.77
N GLY A 268 3.73 -13.86 -2.68
CA GLY A 268 2.82 -12.73 -2.46
C GLY A 268 1.39 -13.18 -2.15
N LEU A 269 0.86 -14.14 -2.90
CA LEU A 269 -0.48 -14.71 -2.64
C LEU A 269 -0.58 -15.37 -1.25
N LEU A 270 0.44 -16.13 -0.87
CA LEU A 270 0.51 -16.74 0.46
C LEU A 270 0.59 -15.67 1.57
N SER A 271 1.39 -14.62 1.36
CA SER A 271 1.48 -13.49 2.29
C SER A 271 0.15 -12.75 2.45
N PHE A 272 -0.57 -12.54 1.34
CA PHE A 272 -1.88 -11.91 1.40
C PHE A 272 -2.94 -12.81 2.05
N ALA A 273 -2.87 -14.13 1.86
CA ALA A 273 -3.75 -15.06 2.56
C ALA A 273 -3.58 -14.97 4.09
N ILE A 274 -2.33 -14.81 4.58
CA ILE A 274 -2.06 -14.56 6.00
C ILE A 274 -2.77 -13.28 6.48
N LEU A 275 -2.80 -12.23 5.65
CA LEU A 275 -3.53 -11.00 5.96
C LEU A 275 -5.03 -11.22 6.09
N LEU A 276 -5.64 -11.94 5.15
CA LEU A 276 -7.07 -12.26 5.21
C LEU A 276 -7.40 -13.06 6.47
N PHE A 277 -6.51 -13.95 6.88
CA PHE A 277 -6.65 -14.67 8.14
C PHE A 277 -6.53 -13.78 9.36
N TYR A 278 -5.61 -12.81 9.37
CA TYR A 278 -5.56 -11.85 10.45
C TYR A 278 -6.89 -11.10 10.57
N ILE A 279 -7.42 -10.58 9.46
CA ILE A 279 -8.68 -9.80 9.49
C ILE A 279 -9.82 -10.67 10.04
N HIS A 280 -9.84 -11.95 9.68
CA HIS A 280 -10.81 -12.89 10.25
C HIS A 280 -10.56 -13.15 11.75
N ALA A 281 -9.31 -13.40 12.13
CA ALA A 281 -8.88 -13.66 13.50
C ALA A 281 -9.08 -12.45 14.42
N GLU A 282 -9.10 -11.23 13.88
CA GLU A 282 -9.26 -9.99 14.65
C GLU A 282 -10.48 -10.03 15.58
N ALA A 283 -11.58 -10.59 15.07
CA ALA A 283 -12.85 -10.67 15.78
C ALA A 283 -12.95 -11.81 16.80
N PHE A 284 -12.11 -12.85 16.71
CA PHE A 284 -12.33 -14.12 17.42
C PHE A 284 -11.12 -14.64 18.20
N TRP A 285 -9.90 -14.25 17.82
CA TRP A 285 -8.69 -14.79 18.43
C TRP A 285 -8.24 -13.98 19.66
N PRO A 286 -7.58 -14.63 20.63
CA PRO A 286 -6.90 -13.93 21.73
C PRO A 286 -5.90 -12.89 21.22
N SER A 287 -5.70 -11.83 21.99
CA SER A 287 -4.83 -10.70 21.62
C SER A 287 -3.39 -11.13 21.31
N PHE A 288 -2.84 -12.06 22.11
CA PHE A 288 -1.51 -12.60 21.88
C PHE A 288 -1.41 -13.30 20.52
N ASP A 289 -2.33 -14.23 20.24
CA ASP A 289 -2.37 -15.01 18.99
C ASP A 289 -2.51 -14.12 17.76
N ARG A 290 -3.38 -13.11 17.85
CA ARG A 290 -3.55 -12.10 16.80
C ARG A 290 -2.26 -11.29 16.58
N ASN A 291 -1.57 -10.88 17.64
CA ASN A 291 -0.31 -10.13 17.51
C ASN A 291 0.82 -10.99 16.93
N VAL A 292 0.84 -12.28 17.24
CA VAL A 292 1.79 -13.23 16.61
C VAL A 292 1.47 -13.39 15.12
N LEU A 293 0.19 -13.51 14.74
CA LEU A 293 -0.25 -13.56 13.35
C LEU A 293 0.11 -12.27 12.58
N LEU A 294 0.02 -11.12 13.24
CA LEU A 294 0.48 -9.83 12.70
C LEU A 294 1.97 -9.82 12.40
N ALA A 295 2.78 -10.18 13.39
CA ALA A 295 4.24 -10.24 13.28
C ALA A 295 4.67 -11.23 12.19
N TYR A 296 3.94 -12.35 12.08
CA TYR A 296 4.13 -13.32 11.02
C TYR A 296 3.89 -12.73 9.63
N GLY A 297 2.78 -12.00 9.43
CA GLY A 297 2.48 -11.32 8.17
C GLY A 297 3.55 -10.30 7.77
N ALA A 298 4.02 -9.48 8.72
CA ALA A 298 5.08 -8.50 8.48
C ALA A 298 6.43 -9.18 8.14
N ALA A 299 6.81 -10.21 8.89
CA ALA A 299 8.03 -10.97 8.62
C ALA A 299 7.98 -11.67 7.25
N ALA A 300 6.81 -12.17 6.85
CA ALA A 300 6.58 -12.76 5.54
C ALA A 300 6.80 -11.73 4.41
N ALA A 301 6.23 -10.53 4.52
CA ALA A 301 6.44 -9.45 3.54
C ALA A 301 7.91 -9.04 3.41
N ILE A 302 8.62 -8.88 4.53
CA ILE A 302 10.05 -8.54 4.57
C ILE A 302 10.90 -9.67 3.96
N ALA A 303 10.58 -10.93 4.25
CA ALA A 303 11.30 -12.09 3.72
C ALA A 303 11.12 -12.22 2.20
N ILE A 304 9.91 -11.99 1.68
CA ILE A 304 9.65 -11.95 0.23
C ILE A 304 10.49 -10.89 -0.44
N GLY A 305 10.57 -9.68 0.13
CA GLY A 305 11.42 -8.63 -0.39
C GLY A 305 12.91 -9.02 -0.40
N GLY A 306 13.38 -9.66 0.67
CA GLY A 306 14.74 -10.19 0.74
C GLY A 306 15.02 -11.25 -0.34
N MET A 307 14.07 -12.14 -0.60
CA MET A 307 14.19 -13.13 -1.68
C MET A 307 14.18 -12.47 -3.07
N THR A 308 13.36 -11.45 -3.26
CA THR A 308 13.23 -10.71 -4.51
C THR A 308 14.52 -9.94 -4.82
N ASP A 309 15.12 -9.32 -3.80
CA ASP A 309 16.45 -8.70 -3.84
C ASP A 309 17.62 -9.70 -3.94
N GLY A 310 17.34 -11.01 -4.09
CA GLY A 310 18.36 -12.05 -4.23
C GLY A 310 19.17 -12.32 -2.96
N ARG A 311 18.69 -11.91 -1.79
CA ARG A 311 19.41 -12.04 -0.52
C ARG A 311 19.16 -13.40 0.12
N MET A 312 20.23 -14.05 0.59
CA MET A 312 20.14 -15.36 1.25
C MET A 312 19.31 -15.30 2.53
N TRP A 313 19.42 -14.22 3.32
CA TRP A 313 18.65 -14.06 4.55
C TRP A 313 17.14 -14.11 4.27
N GLY A 314 16.66 -13.58 3.13
CA GLY A 314 15.23 -13.63 2.79
C GLY A 314 14.71 -15.05 2.69
N ARG A 315 15.47 -15.96 2.07
CA ARG A 315 15.12 -17.40 2.00
C ARG A 315 15.15 -18.08 3.36
N ILE A 316 16.15 -17.76 4.18
CA ILE A 316 16.28 -18.31 5.54
C ILE A 316 15.08 -17.88 6.37
N THR A 317 14.79 -16.58 6.42
CA THR A 317 13.64 -16.02 7.14
C THR A 317 12.34 -16.65 6.66
N TRP A 318 12.08 -16.70 5.34
CA TRP A 318 10.89 -17.32 4.77
C TRP A 318 10.72 -18.79 5.19
N SER A 319 11.80 -19.56 5.27
CA SER A 319 11.75 -20.96 5.71
C SER A 319 11.47 -21.08 7.22
N VAL A 320 12.16 -20.27 8.03
CA VAL A 320 12.08 -20.33 9.49
C VAL A 320 10.70 -19.90 9.98
N ILE A 321 10.17 -18.78 9.49
CA ILE A 321 8.88 -18.26 9.96
C ILE A 321 7.73 -19.24 9.69
N HIS A 322 7.73 -19.92 8.54
CA HIS A 322 6.68 -20.89 8.21
C HIS A 322 6.82 -22.18 9.02
N LEU A 323 8.05 -22.62 9.29
CA LEU A 323 8.29 -23.75 10.19
C LEU A 323 7.81 -23.45 11.61
N MET A 324 8.11 -22.25 12.11
CA MET A 324 7.63 -21.81 13.44
C MET A 324 6.11 -21.78 13.51
N VAL A 325 5.43 -21.22 12.50
CA VAL A 325 3.96 -21.17 12.46
C VAL A 325 3.34 -22.55 12.37
N LEU A 326 3.94 -23.49 11.65
CA LEU A 326 3.51 -24.88 11.67
C LEU A 326 3.57 -25.47 13.08
N GLY A 327 4.62 -25.16 13.86
CA GLY A 327 4.70 -25.52 15.28
C GLY A 327 3.55 -24.94 16.11
N LEU A 328 3.24 -23.65 15.92
CA LEU A 328 2.12 -22.99 16.62
C LEU A 328 0.77 -23.65 16.33
N CYS A 329 0.58 -24.21 15.14
CA CYS A 329 -0.63 -24.95 14.78
C CYS A 329 -0.81 -26.26 15.59
N PHE A 330 0.23 -26.77 16.25
CA PHE A 330 0.14 -27.90 17.18
C PHE A 330 0.04 -27.45 18.64
N GLU A 331 0.68 -26.35 19.01
CA GLU A 331 0.79 -25.94 20.42
C GLU A 331 -0.36 -25.05 20.90
N ARG A 332 -1.03 -24.32 19.98
CA ARG A 332 -1.99 -23.27 20.35
C ARG A 332 -3.38 -23.57 19.84
N GLU A 333 -4.34 -23.61 20.76
CA GLU A 333 -5.74 -23.92 20.49
C GLU A 333 -6.35 -23.02 19.40
N ALA A 334 -6.07 -21.72 19.42
CA ALA A 334 -6.58 -20.78 18.41
C ALA A 334 -6.08 -21.11 16.98
N TRP A 335 -4.93 -21.75 16.84
CA TRP A 335 -4.31 -22.08 15.56
C TRP A 335 -4.70 -23.49 15.09
N GLN A 336 -5.01 -24.40 16.01
CA GLN A 336 -5.47 -25.76 15.72
C GLN A 336 -6.80 -25.76 14.96
N GLY A 337 -6.90 -26.56 13.91
CA GLY A 337 -8.12 -26.66 13.09
C GLY A 337 -8.45 -25.41 12.26
N SER A 338 -7.67 -24.33 12.40
CA SER A 338 -7.79 -23.13 11.59
C SER A 338 -7.22 -23.36 10.19
N SER A 339 -7.75 -22.66 9.19
CA SER A 339 -7.22 -22.72 7.83
C SER A 339 -5.87 -22.03 7.64
N VAL A 340 -5.38 -21.32 8.67
CA VAL A 340 -4.00 -20.81 8.73
C VAL A 340 -2.97 -21.94 8.60
N GLY A 341 -3.25 -23.12 9.17
CA GLY A 341 -2.34 -24.26 9.08
C GLY A 341 -2.11 -24.72 7.65
N TYR A 342 -3.15 -24.72 6.80
CA TYR A 342 -3.02 -25.07 5.38
C TYR A 342 -2.17 -24.05 4.62
N VAL A 343 -2.33 -22.76 4.90
CA VAL A 343 -1.49 -21.72 4.29
C VAL A 343 -0.06 -21.80 4.77
N ALA A 344 0.17 -22.03 6.07
CA ALA A 344 1.51 -22.24 6.61
C ALA A 344 2.20 -23.46 6.00
N ALA A 345 1.48 -24.57 5.80
CA ALA A 345 2.00 -25.76 5.15
C ALA A 345 2.35 -25.52 3.68
N ALA A 346 1.45 -24.87 2.93
CA ALA A 346 1.69 -24.48 1.55
C ALA A 346 2.88 -23.52 1.43
N ALA A 347 3.00 -22.57 2.36
CA ALA A 347 4.09 -21.60 2.38
C ALA A 347 5.43 -22.24 2.78
N PHE A 348 5.43 -23.20 3.69
CA PHE A 348 6.63 -23.99 4.02
C PHE A 348 7.08 -24.86 2.84
N LEU A 349 6.15 -25.53 2.15
CA LEU A 349 6.48 -26.26 0.92
C LEU A 349 7.04 -25.32 -0.15
N HIS A 350 6.44 -24.14 -0.30
CA HIS A 350 6.95 -23.08 -1.17
C HIS A 350 8.38 -22.71 -0.76
N ALA A 351 8.65 -22.51 0.53
CA ALA A 351 9.99 -22.21 1.04
C ALA A 351 11.01 -23.27 0.62
N LEU A 352 10.71 -24.56 0.80
CA LEU A 352 11.58 -25.66 0.36
C LEU A 352 11.85 -25.61 -1.15
N LEU A 353 10.86 -25.25 -1.96
CA LEU A 353 11.00 -25.12 -3.42
C LEU A 353 11.87 -23.92 -3.81
N THR A 354 11.90 -22.84 -3.03
CA THR A 354 12.80 -21.70 -3.27
C THR A 354 14.28 -22.03 -3.07
N TRP A 355 14.63 -23.14 -2.42
CA TRP A 355 16.04 -23.57 -2.30
C TRP A 355 16.57 -24.27 -3.55
N ARG A 356 15.69 -24.68 -4.47
CA ARG A 356 16.09 -25.36 -5.71
C ARG A 356 16.70 -24.37 -6.70
N LYS A 357 17.77 -24.80 -7.38
CA LYS A 357 18.44 -23.98 -8.42
C LYS A 357 17.48 -23.56 -9.54
N GLN A 358 16.51 -24.40 -9.91
CA GLN A 358 15.55 -24.11 -10.99
C GLN A 358 14.60 -22.94 -10.66
N SER A 359 14.49 -22.55 -9.40
CA SER A 359 13.62 -21.46 -8.95
C SER A 359 14.20 -20.07 -9.22
N TRP A 360 15.49 -20.00 -9.58
CA TRP A 360 16.23 -18.76 -9.73
C TRP A 360 16.71 -18.57 -11.18
N ASN A 361 16.75 -17.33 -11.62
CA ASN A 361 17.48 -16.92 -12.81
C ASN A 361 18.91 -16.51 -12.41
N VAL A 362 19.87 -16.77 -13.29
CA VAL A 362 21.22 -16.19 -13.17
C VAL A 362 21.19 -14.88 -13.94
N VAL A 363 21.50 -13.78 -13.27
CA VAL A 363 21.64 -12.47 -13.93
C VAL A 363 23.02 -12.50 -14.59
N SER A 364 23.06 -12.49 -15.93
CA SER A 364 24.32 -12.26 -16.64
C SER A 364 24.68 -10.79 -16.42
N GLY A 365 25.89 -10.56 -15.91
CA GLY A 365 26.41 -9.22 -15.61
C GLY A 365 26.84 -8.46 -16.85
#